data_AF-R5ZNA3-F1
#
_entry.id   AF-R5ZNA3-F1
#
_cell.length_a   1.000
_cell.length_b   1.000
_cell.length_c   1.000
_cell.angle_alpha   90.00
_cell.angle_beta   90.00
_cell.angle_gamma   90.00
#
_symmetry.space_group_name_H-M   'P 1'
#
loop_
_entity.id
_entity.type
_entity.pdbx_description
1 polymer ?
#
loop_
_entity_poly.entity_id
_entity_poly.type
_entity_poly.pdbx_seq_one_letter_code
_entity_poly.pdbx_strand_id
1 'polypeptide(L)'
;MVKVLVNGGLFEISKVEEIVEKRVPFNGTNIRLVQIAKDSKQAVSGLHFQVKNTECNVFAIGEFTIGNLPTAKVKEIMKQLLSDGYYDFSDCDFQPMMFVEKYKFDEGKSKPYFCQGSLIQFYASNDVFNCPLNINGAEVQAEFGDEKDDLSDMSDEELRQAIYELEDTTMLRLGQMSREELEKEYDGIEVDMDE
;
A
#
# COMPACT_ATOMS: atom_id res chain seq x y z
N MET A 1 7.99 -23.91 6.70
CA MET A 1 6.82 -23.10 7.09
C MET A 1 7.32 -22.12 8.13
N VAL A 2 7.17 -20.82 7.91
CA VAL A 2 7.69 -19.78 8.82
C VAL A 2 6.54 -19.22 9.66
N LYS A 3 6.74 -19.07 10.97
CA LYS A 3 5.75 -18.53 11.91
C LYS A 3 6.36 -17.42 12.76
N VAL A 4 5.59 -16.39 13.07
CA VAL A 4 6.05 -15.27 13.89
C VAL A 4 5.01 -14.95 14.95
N LEU A 5 5.42 -14.90 16.23
CA LEU A 5 4.60 -14.39 17.32
C LEU A 5 4.95 -12.92 17.56
N VAL A 6 3.99 -12.01 17.41
CA VAL A 6 4.19 -10.59 17.66
C VAL A 6 2.92 -9.96 18.20
N ASN A 7 3.06 -9.13 19.25
CA ASN A 7 1.95 -8.41 19.88
C ASN A 7 0.75 -9.32 20.24
N GLY A 8 1.04 -10.55 20.70
CA GLY A 8 0.03 -11.56 21.06
C GLY A 8 -0.60 -12.33 19.90
N GLY A 9 -0.28 -11.98 18.64
CA GLY A 9 -0.77 -12.69 17.45
C GLY A 9 0.28 -13.64 16.86
N LEU A 10 -0.13 -14.89 16.56
CA LEU A 10 0.70 -15.87 15.86
C LEU A 10 0.35 -15.87 14.38
N PHE A 11 1.31 -15.53 13.53
CA PHE A 11 1.13 -15.39 12.08
C PHE A 11 1.91 -16.45 11.32
N GLU A 12 1.28 -17.07 10.31
CA GLU A 12 1.99 -17.84 9.29
C GLU A 12 2.49 -16.88 8.22
N ILE A 13 3.78 -16.97 7.89
CA ILE A 13 4.44 -15.99 7.04
C ILE A 13 4.71 -16.59 5.66
N SER A 14 4.28 -15.89 4.61
CA SER A 14 4.56 -16.24 3.21
C SER A 14 5.92 -15.72 2.76
N LYS A 15 6.29 -14.50 3.18
CA LYS A 15 7.52 -13.83 2.79
C LYS A 15 8.04 -12.92 3.91
N VAL A 16 9.37 -12.86 4.06
CA VAL A 16 10.07 -11.93 4.95
C VAL A 16 11.13 -11.19 4.17
N GLU A 17 11.17 -9.88 4.29
CA GLU A 17 12.14 -9.03 3.61
C GLU A 17 12.81 -8.06 4.57
N GLU A 18 14.11 -7.89 4.41
CA GLU A 18 14.86 -6.87 5.12
C GLU A 18 14.54 -5.49 4.54
N ILE A 19 14.38 -4.49 5.40
CA ILE A 19 14.09 -3.12 4.97
C ILE A 19 15.16 -2.14 5.44
N VAL A 20 15.31 -1.09 4.65
CA VAL A 20 16.08 0.10 4.97
C VAL A 20 15.09 1.25 5.11
N GLU A 21 14.93 1.75 6.32
CA GLU A 21 14.20 2.98 6.62
C GLU A 21 15.17 4.14 6.82
N LYS A 22 14.80 5.32 6.30
CA LYS A 22 15.47 6.59 6.56
C LYS A 22 14.43 7.69 6.72
N ARG A 23 14.69 8.62 7.64
CA ARG A 23 13.87 9.84 7.79
C ARG A 23 14.65 11.05 7.28
N VAL A 24 14.03 11.81 6.38
CA VAL A 24 14.66 12.94 5.69
C VAL A 24 13.84 14.19 5.95
N PRO A 25 14.43 15.27 6.50
CA PRO A 25 13.72 16.54 6.62
C PRO A 25 13.50 17.15 5.24
N PHE A 26 12.26 17.50 4.92
CA PHE A 26 11.84 18.12 3.67
C PHE A 26 10.68 19.09 3.94
N ASN A 27 10.85 20.35 3.55
CA ASN A 27 9.85 21.41 3.71
C ASN A 27 9.23 21.49 5.13
N GLY A 28 10.07 21.45 6.17
CA GLY A 28 9.64 21.52 7.57
C GLY A 28 8.99 20.24 8.13
N THR A 29 8.88 19.19 7.33
CA THR A 29 8.34 17.88 7.74
C THR A 29 9.41 16.79 7.61
N ASN A 30 9.34 15.73 8.42
CA ASN A 30 10.19 14.56 8.22
C ASN A 30 9.48 13.55 7.33
N ILE A 31 10.00 13.34 6.12
CA ILE A 31 9.54 12.31 5.20
C ILE A 31 10.18 10.98 5.60
N ARG A 32 9.35 9.94 5.70
CA ARG A 32 9.80 8.56 5.90
C ARG A 32 10.01 7.89 4.55
N LEU A 33 11.22 7.43 4.29
CA LEU A 33 11.58 6.64 3.12
C LEU A 33 11.86 5.22 3.57
N VAL A 34 11.24 4.23 2.92
CA VAL A 34 11.50 2.83 3.18
C VAL A 34 11.69 2.09 1.87
N GLN A 35 12.69 1.21 1.84
CA GLN A 35 12.96 0.34 0.70
C GLN A 35 13.25 -1.08 1.18
N ILE A 36 12.88 -2.07 0.36
CA ILE A 36 13.42 -3.43 0.52
C ILE A 36 14.93 -3.35 0.28
N ALA A 37 15.70 -4.01 1.15
CA ALA A 37 17.14 -4.08 1.03
C ALA A 37 17.52 -4.81 -0.27
N LYS A 38 18.34 -4.16 -1.11
CA LYS A 38 18.78 -4.73 -2.39
C LYS A 38 19.90 -5.74 -2.21
N ASP A 39 20.70 -5.56 -1.16
CA ASP A 39 21.85 -6.40 -0.87
C ASP A 39 22.08 -6.54 0.65
N SER A 40 22.86 -7.55 1.03
CA SER A 40 23.15 -7.87 2.43
C SER A 40 24.14 -6.92 3.11
N LYS A 41 24.72 -5.95 2.39
CA LYS A 41 25.69 -4.98 2.89
C LYS A 41 25.03 -3.66 3.31
N GLN A 42 23.77 -3.45 2.94
CA GLN A 42 23.01 -2.28 3.35
C GLN A 42 22.76 -2.25 4.86
N ALA A 43 22.70 -1.04 5.41
CA ALA A 43 22.35 -0.79 6.81
C ALA A 43 20.85 -1.02 7.02
N VAL A 44 20.46 -2.30 7.12
CA VAL A 44 19.07 -2.71 7.35
C VAL A 44 18.62 -2.30 8.73
N SER A 45 17.38 -1.81 8.82
CA SER A 45 16.81 -1.21 10.04
C SER A 45 15.45 -1.78 10.41
N GLY A 46 15.01 -2.84 9.74
CA GLY A 46 13.77 -3.53 10.07
C GLY A 46 13.51 -4.76 9.19
N LEU A 47 12.35 -5.36 9.44
CA LEU A 47 11.81 -6.49 8.69
C LEU A 47 10.37 -6.21 8.30
N HIS A 48 10.02 -6.55 7.07
CA HIS A 48 8.66 -6.55 6.55
C HIS A 48 8.19 -7.99 6.33
N PHE A 49 6.98 -8.28 6.78
CA PHE A 49 6.40 -9.61 6.82
C PHE A 49 5.09 -9.62 6.03
N GLN A 50 5.00 -10.54 5.06
CA GLN A 50 3.75 -10.87 4.40
C GLN A 50 3.15 -12.09 5.08
N VAL A 51 1.91 -11.96 5.54
CA VAL A 51 1.16 -13.02 6.21
C VAL A 51 0.50 -13.87 5.14
N LYS A 52 0.57 -15.18 5.32
CA LYS A 52 -0.14 -16.13 4.47
C LYS A 52 -1.60 -16.18 4.92
N ASN A 53 -2.47 -15.50 4.18
CA ASN A 53 -3.91 -15.59 4.37
C ASN A 53 -4.51 -16.58 3.37
N THR A 54 -5.28 -17.54 3.86
CA THR A 54 -6.04 -18.50 3.03
C THR A 54 -7.40 -17.96 2.61
N GLU A 55 -7.88 -16.91 3.27
CA GLU A 55 -9.18 -16.29 3.02
C GLU A 55 -9.02 -14.77 2.91
N CYS A 56 -9.70 -14.16 1.94
CA CYS A 56 -9.68 -12.71 1.72
C CYS A 56 -10.54 -12.02 2.79
N ASN A 57 -9.95 -11.79 3.97
CA ASN A 57 -10.60 -11.10 5.07
C ASN A 57 -10.03 -9.69 5.21
N VAL A 58 -10.87 -8.68 4.97
CA VAL A 58 -10.52 -7.25 5.05
C VAL A 58 -10.04 -6.81 6.44
N PHE A 59 -10.37 -7.59 7.48
CA PHE A 59 -9.96 -7.35 8.86
C PHE A 59 -8.72 -8.15 9.27
N ALA A 60 -8.23 -9.06 8.42
CA ALA A 60 -7.03 -9.83 8.71
C ALA A 60 -5.78 -9.01 8.42
N ILE A 61 -4.75 -9.21 9.24
CA ILE A 61 -3.44 -8.61 9.01
C ILE A 61 -2.81 -9.33 7.82
N GLY A 62 -2.83 -8.69 6.64
CA GLY A 62 -2.16 -9.20 5.44
C GLY A 62 -0.65 -9.03 5.48
N GLU A 63 -0.17 -7.99 6.14
CA GLU A 63 1.26 -7.70 6.27
C GLU A 63 1.52 -6.77 7.45
N PHE A 64 2.75 -6.80 7.94
CA PHE A 64 3.21 -5.92 9.01
C PHE A 64 4.71 -5.68 8.94
N THR A 65 5.15 -4.67 9.66
CA THR A 65 6.54 -4.19 9.67
C THR A 65 7.02 -4.04 11.10
N ILE A 66 8.24 -4.51 11.34
CA ILE A 66 8.98 -4.26 12.57
C ILE A 66 10.19 -3.42 12.21
N GLY A 67 10.16 -2.14 12.59
CA GLY A 67 11.20 -1.17 12.25
C GLY A 67 11.95 -0.65 13.47
N ASN A 68 12.95 0.19 13.19
CA ASN A 68 13.89 0.71 14.18
C ASN A 68 14.63 -0.41 14.95
N LEU A 69 15.04 -1.45 14.23
CA LEU A 69 15.90 -2.51 14.76
C LEU A 69 17.37 -2.22 14.45
N PRO A 70 18.31 -2.54 15.37
CA PRO A 70 19.72 -2.59 15.03
C PRO A 70 19.99 -3.60 13.92
N THR A 71 20.89 -3.28 12.99
CA THR A 71 21.25 -4.16 11.86
C THR A 71 21.66 -5.56 12.33
N ALA A 72 22.43 -5.66 13.41
CA ALA A 72 22.82 -6.96 14.00
C ALA A 72 21.60 -7.81 14.40
N LYS A 73 20.58 -7.17 14.99
CA LYS A 73 19.35 -7.85 15.41
C LYS A 73 18.51 -8.29 14.22
N VAL A 74 18.41 -7.48 13.17
CA VAL A 74 17.74 -7.86 11.91
C VAL A 74 18.37 -9.14 11.33
N LYS A 75 19.72 -9.18 11.25
CA LYS A 75 20.45 -10.35 10.73
C LYS A 75 20.30 -11.59 11.62
N GLU A 76 20.26 -11.41 12.94
CA GLU A 76 19.99 -12.48 13.90
C GLU A 76 18.60 -13.08 13.69
N ILE A 77 17.57 -12.23 13.60
CA ILE A 77 16.18 -12.65 13.38
C ILE A 77 16.07 -13.40 12.04
N MET A 78 16.63 -12.85 10.96
CA MET A 78 16.60 -13.50 9.64
C MET A 78 17.26 -14.88 9.67
N LYS A 79 18.41 -15.00 10.35
CA LYS A 79 19.09 -16.29 10.49
C LYS A 79 18.23 -17.30 11.26
N GLN A 80 17.58 -16.87 12.35
CA GLN A 80 16.71 -17.73 13.15
C GLN A 80 15.45 -18.14 12.38
N LEU A 81 14.84 -17.23 11.63
CA LEU A 81 13.71 -17.54 10.76
C LEU A 81 14.09 -18.57 9.67
N LEU A 82 15.32 -18.49 9.14
CA LEU A 82 15.82 -19.45 8.15
C LEU A 82 16.17 -20.81 8.75
N SER A 83 16.67 -20.87 9.99
CA SER A 83 17.05 -22.13 10.65
C SER A 83 15.86 -22.84 11.30
N ASP A 84 15.07 -22.09 12.07
CA ASP A 84 14.08 -22.64 12.99
C ASP A 84 12.66 -22.51 12.43
N GLY A 85 12.46 -21.63 11.44
CA GLY A 85 11.14 -21.32 10.90
C GLY A 85 10.23 -20.61 11.91
N TYR A 86 10.77 -20.09 13.00
CA TYR A 86 10.00 -19.44 14.06
C TYR A 86 10.80 -18.28 14.68
N TYR A 87 10.11 -17.18 14.97
CA TYR A 87 10.66 -16.12 15.81
C TYR A 87 9.57 -15.53 16.73
N ASP A 88 9.96 -15.26 17.97
CA ASP A 88 9.09 -14.69 19.00
C ASP A 88 9.51 -13.25 19.34
N PHE A 89 8.61 -12.30 19.09
CA PHE A 89 8.79 -10.90 19.44
C PHE A 89 8.18 -10.52 20.79
N SER A 90 7.65 -11.47 21.58
CA SER A 90 7.05 -11.19 22.89
C SER A 90 8.02 -10.51 23.86
N ASP A 91 9.32 -10.80 23.73
CA ASP A 91 10.38 -10.19 24.55
C ASP A 91 10.80 -8.79 24.06
N CYS A 92 10.30 -8.35 22.90
CA CYS A 92 10.60 -7.02 22.37
C CYS A 92 9.70 -5.98 23.04
N ASP A 93 10.32 -5.07 23.79
CA ASP A 93 9.66 -3.91 24.35
C ASP A 93 9.45 -2.86 23.25
N PHE A 94 8.28 -2.87 22.62
CA PHE A 94 7.93 -1.99 21.50
C PHE A 94 7.60 -0.57 21.95
N GLN A 95 7.78 0.39 21.04
CA GLN A 95 7.14 1.70 21.17
C GLN A 95 5.62 1.54 21.24
N PRO A 96 4.90 2.41 22.00
CA PRO A 96 3.45 2.43 22.00
C PRO A 96 2.92 2.55 20.57
N MET A 97 1.82 1.87 20.27
CA MET A 97 1.26 1.88 18.91
C MET A 97 0.78 3.29 18.56
N MET A 98 1.33 3.86 17.50
CA MET A 98 1.10 5.24 17.06
C MET A 98 1.07 5.30 15.52
N PHE A 99 0.61 6.44 15.00
CA PHE A 99 0.79 6.76 13.58
C PHE A 99 2.28 6.72 13.19
N VAL A 100 2.57 6.27 11.97
CA VAL A 100 3.92 5.94 11.49
C VAL A 100 4.88 7.13 11.60
N GLU A 101 4.38 8.35 11.37
CA GLU A 101 5.14 9.59 11.46
C GLU A 101 5.61 9.86 12.89
N LYS A 102 4.86 9.39 13.89
CA LYS A 102 5.13 9.63 15.31
C LYS A 102 6.12 8.64 15.92
N TYR A 103 6.38 7.50 15.27
CA TYR A 103 7.41 6.58 15.76
C TYR A 103 8.76 7.27 15.81
N LYS A 104 9.55 6.96 16.83
CA LYS A 104 10.95 7.38 16.88
C LYS A 104 11.76 6.43 16.00
N PHE A 105 12.59 7.00 15.13
CA PHE A 105 13.55 6.26 14.33
C PHE A 105 14.94 6.84 14.57
N ASP A 106 15.83 6.03 15.13
CA ASP A 106 17.19 6.41 15.50
C ASP A 106 18.16 5.23 15.33
N GLU A 107 17.94 4.45 14.27
CA GLU A 107 18.80 3.34 13.85
C GLU A 107 18.95 2.25 14.93
N GLY A 108 17.87 2.01 15.69
CA GLY A 108 17.82 0.99 16.73
C GLY A 108 18.38 1.42 18.09
N LYS A 109 18.60 2.71 18.32
CA LYS A 109 18.97 3.23 19.66
C LYS A 109 17.78 3.25 20.62
N SER A 110 16.60 3.54 20.10
CA SER A 110 15.33 3.44 20.82
C SER A 110 14.62 2.12 20.52
N LYS A 111 13.50 1.91 21.22
CA LYS A 111 12.67 0.71 21.10
C LYS A 111 12.25 0.48 19.64
N PRO A 112 12.12 -0.78 19.20
CA PRO A 112 11.53 -1.08 17.89
C PRO A 112 10.07 -0.63 17.86
N TYR A 113 9.52 -0.47 16.66
CA TYR A 113 8.10 -0.22 16.49
C TYR A 113 7.45 -1.34 15.67
N PHE A 114 6.16 -1.57 15.91
CA PHE A 114 5.33 -2.50 15.17
C PHE A 114 4.25 -1.71 14.40
N CYS A 115 4.16 -1.95 13.09
CA CYS A 115 3.19 -1.29 12.22
C CYS A 115 2.45 -2.35 11.39
N GLN A 116 1.11 -2.31 11.42
CA GLN A 116 0.26 -3.18 10.61
C GLN A 116 -0.06 -2.51 9.26
N GLY A 117 -0.23 -3.31 8.22
CA GLY A 117 -0.63 -2.89 6.88
C GLY A 117 0.51 -2.35 6.02
N SER A 118 0.19 -2.12 4.74
CA SER A 118 1.09 -1.64 3.66
C SER A 118 1.47 -0.17 3.74
N LEU A 119 1.49 0.39 4.95
CA LEU A 119 2.00 1.74 5.20
C LEU A 119 3.51 1.85 4.98
N ILE A 120 4.18 0.80 4.49
CA ILE A 120 5.41 0.98 3.75
C ILE A 120 5.05 1.51 2.35
N GLN A 121 4.99 2.84 2.22
CA GLN A 121 5.18 3.45 0.91
C GLN A 121 6.62 3.16 0.48
N PHE A 122 6.83 2.08 -0.27
CA PHE A 122 8.09 1.83 -0.92
C PHE A 122 8.28 2.94 -1.96
N TYR A 123 9.12 3.92 -1.66
CA TYR A 123 9.56 4.85 -2.70
C TYR A 123 10.45 4.05 -3.65
N ALA A 124 9.87 3.49 -4.70
CA ALA A 124 10.63 2.88 -5.78
C ALA A 124 11.60 3.91 -6.35
N SER A 125 12.83 3.50 -6.64
CA SER A 125 13.80 4.40 -7.28
C SER A 125 13.30 4.74 -8.69
N ASN A 126 12.96 6.02 -8.88
CA ASN A 126 12.51 6.67 -10.10
C ASN A 126 11.07 6.34 -10.53
N ASP A 127 10.10 7.00 -9.90
CA ASP A 127 9.04 7.71 -10.62
C ASP A 127 8.63 8.91 -9.79
N VAL A 128 8.75 10.10 -10.39
CA VAL A 128 8.68 11.41 -9.72
C VAL A 128 7.31 11.70 -9.07
N PHE A 129 6.29 10.84 -9.22
CA PHE A 129 4.96 11.01 -8.62
C PHE A 129 4.23 9.71 -8.25
N ASN A 130 4.92 8.60 -7.99
CA ASN A 130 4.23 7.40 -7.51
C ASN A 130 4.01 7.48 -5.99
N CYS A 131 2.90 8.11 -5.58
CA CYS A 131 2.21 7.73 -4.35
C CYS A 131 1.77 6.27 -4.51
N PRO A 132 2.27 5.31 -3.71
CA PRO A 132 1.58 4.05 -3.61
C PRO A 132 0.37 4.32 -2.71
N LEU A 133 -0.72 4.75 -3.33
CA LEU A 133 -2.03 4.41 -2.81
C LEU A 133 -2.10 2.89 -2.90
N ASN A 134 -1.79 2.23 -1.79
CA ASN A 134 -2.25 0.87 -1.57
C ASN A 134 -3.77 0.94 -1.33
N ILE A 135 -4.51 1.38 -2.34
CA ILE A 135 -5.89 1.01 -2.51
C ILE A 135 -5.76 -0.37 -3.12
N ASN A 136 -6.33 -1.34 -2.42
CA ASN A 136 -6.53 -2.69 -2.93
C ASN A 136 -6.83 -2.61 -4.43
N GLY A 137 -6.19 -3.46 -5.23
CA GLY A 137 -6.76 -3.91 -6.49
C GLY A 137 -8.03 -4.74 -6.21
N ALA A 138 -8.96 -4.17 -5.44
CA ALA A 138 -10.35 -4.38 -5.70
C ALA A 138 -10.55 -3.64 -7.01
N GLU A 139 -10.75 -4.41 -8.09
CA GLU A 139 -11.76 -4.00 -9.04
C GLU A 139 -12.93 -3.52 -8.18
N VAL A 140 -13.10 -2.21 -8.11
CA VAL A 140 -14.37 -1.64 -7.75
C VAL A 140 -15.22 -2.12 -8.90
N GLN A 141 -15.82 -3.31 -8.74
CA GLN A 141 -17.12 -3.56 -9.32
C GLN A 141 -17.97 -2.47 -8.69
N ALA A 142 -17.97 -1.31 -9.35
CA ALA A 142 -19.09 -0.43 -9.27
C ALA A 142 -20.24 -1.37 -9.62
N GLU A 143 -21.09 -1.66 -8.64
CA GLU A 143 -22.47 -1.98 -8.95
C GLU A 143 -22.96 -0.79 -9.77
N PHE A 144 -22.72 -0.84 -11.08
CA PHE A 144 -23.51 -0.11 -12.05
C PHE A 144 -24.90 -0.70 -11.84
N GLY A 145 -25.68 -0.04 -10.98
CA GLY A 145 -27.11 -0.24 -10.99
C GLY A 145 -27.58 0.01 -12.43
N ASP A 146 -28.48 -0.85 -12.90
CA ASP A 146 -29.11 -0.81 -14.22
C ASP A 146 -29.97 0.47 -14.48
N GLU A 147 -29.67 1.58 -13.81
CA GLU A 147 -30.29 2.86 -14.08
C GLU A 147 -29.33 3.66 -14.96
N LYS A 148 -29.73 3.86 -16.22
CA LYS A 148 -29.15 4.92 -17.04
C LYS A 148 -29.21 6.20 -16.21
N ASP A 149 -28.04 6.76 -15.87
CA ASP A 149 -27.98 8.01 -15.13
C ASP A 149 -28.79 9.08 -15.89
N ASP A 150 -29.71 9.74 -15.20
CA ASP A 150 -30.57 10.77 -15.79
C ASP A 150 -29.66 11.97 -16.18
N LEU A 151 -29.31 12.04 -17.47
CA LEU A 151 -28.36 13.02 -18.04
C LEU A 151 -28.79 14.48 -17.85
N SER A 152 -30.05 14.73 -17.48
CA SER A 152 -30.60 16.08 -17.32
C SER A 152 -29.93 16.87 -16.20
N ASP A 153 -29.46 16.17 -15.17
CA ASP A 153 -28.93 16.80 -13.96
C ASP A 153 -27.41 16.98 -14.00
N MET A 154 -26.72 16.34 -14.95
CA MET A 154 -25.28 16.50 -15.16
C MET A 154 -24.94 17.81 -15.88
N SER A 155 -23.89 18.46 -15.39
CA SER A 155 -23.23 19.56 -16.09
C SER A 155 -22.41 19.04 -17.27
N ASP A 156 -22.17 19.91 -18.25
CA ASP A 156 -21.39 19.56 -19.44
C ASP A 156 -19.96 19.07 -19.09
N GLU A 157 -19.39 19.49 -17.95
CA GLU A 157 -18.06 19.04 -17.50
C GLU A 157 -18.10 17.65 -16.87
N GLU A 158 -19.14 17.34 -16.10
CA GLU A 158 -19.36 16.00 -15.54
C GLU A 158 -19.62 14.99 -16.65
N LEU A 159 -20.38 15.38 -17.69
CA LEU A 159 -20.65 14.52 -18.84
C LEU A 159 -19.38 14.23 -19.65
N ARG A 160 -18.48 15.22 -19.82
CA ARG A 160 -17.17 14.98 -20.46
C ARG A 160 -16.30 14.04 -19.64
N GLN A 161 -16.28 14.21 -18.32
CA GLN A 161 -15.49 13.35 -17.46
C GLN A 161 -16.01 11.91 -17.52
N ALA A 162 -17.33 11.71 -17.48
CA ALA A 162 -17.93 10.38 -17.58
C ALA A 162 -17.59 9.69 -18.91
N ILE A 163 -17.67 10.40 -20.04
CA ILE A 163 -17.27 9.84 -21.35
C ILE A 163 -15.78 9.53 -21.41
N TYR A 164 -14.92 10.40 -20.83
CA TYR A 164 -13.47 10.16 -20.77
C TYR A 164 -13.10 8.92 -19.94
N GLU A 165 -13.88 8.60 -18.91
CA GLU A 165 -13.68 7.41 -18.07
C GLU A 165 -14.18 6.12 -18.75
N LEU A 166 -15.15 6.23 -19.67
CA LEU A 166 -15.81 5.09 -20.32
C LEU A 166 -15.32 4.77 -21.74
N GLU A 167 -14.79 5.76 -22.47
CA GLU A 167 -14.32 5.61 -23.86
C GLU A 167 -12.85 6.05 -24.02
N ASP A 168 -12.10 5.40 -24.92
CA ASP A 168 -10.73 5.81 -25.29
C ASP A 168 -10.73 7.08 -26.17
N THR A 169 -11.09 8.20 -25.56
CA THR A 169 -11.15 9.53 -26.16
C THR A 169 -10.27 10.52 -25.39
N THR A 170 -10.18 11.77 -25.85
CA THR A 170 -9.35 12.80 -25.20
C THR A 170 -10.19 13.96 -24.69
N MET A 171 -9.85 14.50 -23.53
CA MET A 171 -10.49 15.70 -22.97
C MET A 171 -10.46 16.90 -23.93
N LEU A 172 -9.46 16.97 -24.82
CA LEU A 172 -9.38 18.00 -25.86
C LEU A 172 -10.51 17.87 -26.90
N ARG A 173 -10.82 16.64 -27.33
CA ARG A 173 -11.91 16.35 -28.27
C ARG A 173 -13.26 16.63 -27.61
N LEU A 174 -13.45 16.14 -26.38
CA LEU A 174 -14.67 16.34 -25.61
C LEU A 174 -14.94 17.82 -25.26
N GLY A 175 -13.88 18.60 -25.04
CA GLY A 175 -13.98 20.05 -24.81
C GLY A 175 -14.47 20.86 -26.01
N GLN A 176 -14.45 20.28 -27.21
CA GLN A 176 -14.92 20.90 -28.45
C GLN A 176 -16.34 20.49 -28.85
N MET A 177 -16.91 19.50 -28.16
CA MET A 177 -18.25 18.97 -28.43
C MET A 177 -19.32 19.82 -27.72
N SER A 178 -20.45 19.97 -28.40
CA SER A 178 -21.68 20.52 -27.83
C SER A 178 -22.37 19.51 -26.92
N ARG A 179 -23.29 19.99 -26.07
CA ARG A 179 -24.03 19.11 -25.15
C ARG A 179 -24.76 17.97 -25.86
N GLU A 180 -25.43 18.25 -26.98
CA GLU A 180 -26.13 17.23 -27.78
C GLU A 180 -25.16 16.16 -28.33
N GLU A 181 -23.94 16.55 -28.68
CA GLU A 181 -22.91 15.61 -29.15
C GLU A 181 -22.34 14.76 -28.02
N LEU A 182 -22.18 15.34 -26.81
CA LEU A 182 -21.74 14.62 -25.63
C LEU A 182 -22.79 13.61 -25.16
N GLU A 183 -24.07 14.01 -25.10
CA GLU A 183 -25.17 13.12 -24.71
C GLU A 183 -25.27 11.94 -25.68
N LYS A 184 -25.11 12.18 -26.98
CA LYS A 184 -25.12 11.14 -28.00
C LYS A 184 -23.91 10.20 -27.91
N GLU A 185 -22.71 10.72 -27.62
CA GLU A 185 -21.52 9.89 -27.44
C GLU A 185 -21.70 8.99 -26.20
N TYR A 186 -22.18 9.56 -25.09
CA TYR A 186 -22.46 8.81 -23.85
C TYR A 186 -23.54 7.73 -24.05
N ASP A 187 -24.66 8.05 -24.73
CA ASP A 187 -25.71 7.08 -25.04
C ASP A 187 -25.26 5.97 -26.01
N GLY A 188 -24.20 6.23 -26.79
CA GLY A 188 -23.62 5.30 -27.76
C GLY A 188 -22.62 4.31 -27.15
N ILE A 189 -22.24 4.46 -25.88
CA ILE A 189 -21.34 3.56 -25.18
C ILE A 189 -22.12 2.27 -24.87
N GLU A 190 -21.92 1.23 -25.69
CA GLU A 190 -22.37 -0.12 -25.38
C GLU A 190 -21.52 -0.65 -24.22
N VAL A 191 -22.15 -0.92 -23.08
CA VAL A 191 -21.51 -1.61 -21.95
C VAL A 191 -21.46 -3.09 -22.33
N ASP A 192 -20.31 -3.55 -22.85
CA ASP A 192 -20.08 -4.97 -23.11
C ASP A 192 -20.20 -5.75 -21.79
N MET A 193 -21.34 -6.43 -21.62
CA MET A 193 -21.57 -7.38 -20.53
C MET A 193 -21.02 -8.75 -20.94
N ASP A 194 -19.76 -9.04 -20.59
CA ASP A 194 -19.23 -10.40 -20.70
C ASP A 194 -19.79 -11.28 -19.55
N GLU A 195 -20.52 -12.33 -19.93
CA GLU A 195 -21.02 -13.46 -19.11
C GLU A 195 -19.91 -14.30 -18.44
#